data_AF-A0AAJ4AAP8-F1
#
_entry.id   AF-A0AAJ4AAP8-F1
#
_cell.length_a   1.000
_cell.length_b   1.000
_cell.length_c   1.000
_cell.angle_alpha   90.00
_cell.angle_beta   90.00
_cell.angle_gamma   90.00
#
_symmetry.space_group_name_H-M   'P 1'
#
loop_
_entity.id
_entity.type
_entity.pdbx_description
1 polymer ?
#
loop_
_entity_poly.entity_id
_entity_poly.type
_entity_poly.pdbx_seq_one_letter_code
_entity_poly.pdbx_strand_id
1 'polypeptide(L)'
;MRCLAKDNGHYRSQTFLEAYIGFMTADPPCHPDTYAESYHRGFFANLEKGLPPEKCGMITHDTPSAGGLVTIAPLVFSERLRGTSIPYLQALCREHLTLTHPDEGLMQVCDRYVTLLCGLMEGPGEDGIKALFEDAAKGARGLDVAALLKRNLPENQVVGRMYSPACYISDSWPVVLYLAYKYRHDPWLALRVNTNLGGDNVHRGMIIGALLGLTSDNVANQWFDQLVKHEDIDREIAALIDSANV
;
A
#
# COMPACT_ATOMS: atom_id res chain seq x y z
N MET A 1 -11.30 3.33 -2.99
CA MET A 1 -11.86 4.70 -2.98
C MET A 1 -13.38 4.68 -3.20
N ARG A 2 -13.89 4.09 -4.29
CA ARG A 2 -15.35 4.00 -4.55
C ARG A 2 -16.20 3.53 -3.36
N CYS A 3 -15.81 2.45 -2.67
CA CYS A 3 -16.56 1.96 -1.51
C CYS A 3 -16.62 2.98 -0.37
N LEU A 4 -15.50 3.66 -0.10
CA LEU A 4 -15.40 4.68 0.94
C LEU A 4 -16.31 5.87 0.59
N ALA A 5 -16.23 6.38 -0.64
CA ALA A 5 -17.07 7.49 -1.10
C ALA A 5 -18.57 7.15 -1.05
N LYS A 6 -18.95 5.91 -1.44
CA LYS A 6 -20.35 5.43 -1.36
C LYS A 6 -20.89 5.43 0.08
N ASP A 7 -20.03 5.14 1.04
CA ASP A 7 -20.39 5.03 2.46
C ASP A 7 -20.05 6.30 3.26
N ASN A 8 -20.07 7.48 2.61
CA ASN A 8 -19.77 8.79 3.22
C ASN A 8 -18.41 8.81 3.95
N GLY A 9 -17.39 8.29 3.29
CA GLY A 9 -16.01 8.25 3.79
C GLY A 9 -15.74 7.16 4.83
N HIS A 10 -16.77 6.42 5.28
CA HIS A 10 -16.62 5.36 6.26
C HIS A 10 -16.28 4.02 5.62
N TYR A 11 -15.27 3.35 6.15
CA TYR A 11 -14.96 1.98 5.72
C TYR A 11 -15.98 0.97 6.25
N ARG A 12 -16.45 0.09 5.37
CA ARG A 12 -17.24 -1.10 5.70
C ARG A 12 -16.69 -2.31 4.95
N SER A 13 -16.30 -3.35 5.68
CA SER A 13 -15.77 -4.59 5.12
C SER A 13 -16.75 -5.26 4.15
N GLN A 14 -18.04 -5.26 4.48
CA GLN A 14 -19.08 -5.83 3.63
C GLN A 14 -19.18 -5.11 2.27
N THR A 15 -19.21 -3.77 2.26
CA THR A 15 -19.23 -2.98 1.02
C THR A 15 -17.97 -3.23 0.18
N PHE A 16 -16.81 -3.37 0.83
CA PHE A 16 -15.57 -3.74 0.14
C PHE A 16 -15.65 -5.14 -0.48
N LEU A 17 -16.08 -6.16 0.27
CA LEU A 17 -16.17 -7.55 -0.23
C LEU A 17 -17.15 -7.68 -1.38
N GLU A 18 -18.32 -7.04 -1.29
CA GLU A 18 -19.31 -7.02 -2.38
C GLU A 18 -18.73 -6.38 -3.65
N ALA A 19 -18.07 -5.24 -3.52
CA ALA A 19 -17.43 -4.56 -4.65
C ALA A 19 -16.25 -5.34 -5.21
N TYR A 20 -15.42 -5.94 -4.36
CA TYR A 20 -14.27 -6.75 -4.75
C TYR A 20 -14.70 -8.00 -5.50
N ILE A 21 -15.67 -8.75 -4.98
CA ILE A 21 -16.24 -9.92 -5.67
C ILE A 21 -16.84 -9.49 -7.01
N GLY A 22 -17.72 -8.48 -7.01
CA GLY A 22 -18.36 -8.00 -8.23
C GLY A 22 -17.37 -7.51 -9.29
N PHE A 23 -16.28 -6.86 -8.88
CA PHE A 23 -15.24 -6.38 -9.79
C PHE A 23 -14.45 -7.52 -10.43
N MET A 24 -14.00 -8.49 -9.61
CA MET A 24 -13.15 -9.60 -10.06
C MET A 24 -13.93 -10.66 -10.86
N THR A 25 -15.25 -10.72 -10.72
CA THR A 25 -16.10 -11.70 -11.43
C THR A 25 -17.00 -11.07 -12.49
N ALA A 26 -16.75 -9.82 -12.88
CA ALA A 26 -17.56 -9.14 -13.88
C ALA A 26 -17.46 -9.82 -15.27
N ASP A 27 -18.57 -9.87 -15.99
CA ASP A 27 -18.65 -10.32 -17.38
C ASP A 27 -19.40 -9.28 -18.24
N PRO A 28 -18.74 -8.59 -19.19
CA PRO A 28 -17.31 -8.69 -19.51
C PRO A 28 -16.40 -8.18 -18.37
N PRO A 29 -15.11 -8.59 -18.30
CA PRO A 29 -14.19 -8.15 -17.25
C PRO A 29 -14.05 -6.63 -17.17
N CYS A 30 -14.06 -6.10 -15.93
CA CYS A 30 -13.89 -4.66 -15.66
C CYS A 30 -12.43 -4.18 -15.71
N HIS A 31 -11.47 -5.08 -15.86
CA HIS A 31 -10.05 -4.79 -15.98
C HIS A 31 -9.42 -5.60 -17.12
N PRO A 32 -8.37 -5.08 -17.78
CA PRO A 32 -7.64 -5.81 -18.82
C PRO A 32 -6.55 -6.74 -18.25
N ASP A 33 -6.38 -6.79 -16.92
CA ASP A 33 -5.26 -7.51 -16.30
C ASP A 33 -5.33 -9.02 -16.57
N THR A 34 -4.21 -9.57 -17.02
CA THR A 34 -4.05 -11.01 -17.28
C THR A 34 -3.46 -11.75 -16.09
N TYR A 35 -3.00 -11.03 -15.07
CA TYR A 35 -2.36 -11.59 -13.87
C TYR A 35 -3.28 -11.41 -12.66
N ALA A 36 -3.40 -12.47 -11.87
CA ALA A 36 -4.03 -12.45 -10.55
C ALA A 36 -3.06 -13.05 -9.52
N GLU A 37 -2.73 -12.27 -8.48
CA GLU A 37 -1.89 -12.71 -7.37
C GLU A 37 -2.47 -13.97 -6.67
N SER A 38 -1.64 -14.69 -5.94
CA SER A 38 -2.04 -15.90 -5.20
C SER A 38 -3.21 -15.65 -4.25
N TYR A 39 -3.26 -14.51 -3.55
CA TYR A 39 -4.34 -14.22 -2.61
C TYR A 39 -5.70 -14.10 -3.30
N HIS A 40 -5.76 -13.53 -4.52
CA HIS A 40 -7.00 -13.49 -5.31
C HIS A 40 -7.49 -14.90 -5.62
N ARG A 41 -6.59 -15.73 -6.16
CA ARG A 41 -6.90 -17.13 -6.52
C ARG A 41 -7.33 -17.94 -5.30
N GLY A 42 -6.63 -17.77 -4.18
CA GLY A 42 -6.97 -18.41 -2.91
C GLY A 42 -8.32 -17.96 -2.37
N PHE A 43 -8.60 -16.66 -2.40
CA PHE A 43 -9.89 -16.09 -2.01
C PHE A 43 -11.05 -16.74 -2.78
N PHE A 44 -10.99 -16.73 -4.11
CA PHE A 44 -12.07 -17.27 -4.94
C PHE A 44 -12.18 -18.80 -4.86
N ALA A 45 -11.08 -19.53 -4.65
CA ALA A 45 -11.13 -20.97 -4.37
C ALA A 45 -11.85 -21.31 -3.06
N ASN A 46 -11.77 -20.44 -2.05
CA ASN A 46 -12.56 -20.58 -0.82
C ASN A 46 -14.02 -20.16 -1.02
N LEU A 47 -14.27 -19.11 -1.79
CA LEU A 47 -15.63 -18.66 -2.13
C LEU A 47 -16.39 -19.75 -2.90
N GLU A 48 -15.75 -20.41 -3.88
CA GLU A 48 -16.34 -21.52 -4.64
C GLU A 48 -16.71 -22.73 -3.74
N LYS A 49 -15.97 -22.94 -2.64
CA LYS A 49 -16.28 -23.97 -1.62
C LYS A 49 -17.45 -23.57 -0.71
N GLY A 50 -18.04 -22.39 -0.89
CA GLY A 50 -19.16 -21.90 -0.09
C GLY A 50 -18.77 -21.28 1.26
N LEU A 51 -17.49 -20.92 1.46
CA LEU A 51 -17.12 -20.12 2.63
C LEU A 51 -17.73 -18.72 2.50
N PRO A 52 -18.14 -18.10 3.62
CA PRO A 52 -18.61 -16.72 3.56
C PRO A 52 -17.45 -15.78 3.16
N PRO A 53 -17.70 -14.69 2.42
CA PRO A 53 -16.67 -13.81 1.87
C PRO A 53 -15.61 -13.33 2.87
N GLU A 54 -16.01 -13.00 4.10
CA GLU A 54 -15.12 -12.54 5.17
C GLU A 54 -14.18 -13.62 5.72
N LYS A 55 -14.38 -14.88 5.34
CA LYS A 55 -13.52 -16.03 5.68
C LYS A 55 -12.81 -16.62 4.47
N CYS A 56 -12.84 -15.93 3.32
CA CYS A 56 -12.23 -16.44 2.10
C CYS A 56 -10.73 -16.18 2.00
N GLY A 57 -10.16 -15.23 2.76
CA GLY A 57 -8.72 -15.00 2.82
C GLY A 57 -7.92 -16.30 3.04
N MET A 58 -7.03 -16.63 2.10
CA MET A 58 -6.26 -17.88 2.14
C MET A 58 -4.88 -17.65 2.74
N ILE A 59 -4.47 -18.53 3.64
CA ILE A 59 -3.12 -18.55 4.21
C ILE A 59 -2.24 -19.47 3.37
N THR A 60 -1.22 -18.87 2.78
CA THR A 60 -0.19 -19.50 1.96
C THR A 60 1.15 -18.84 2.29
N HIS A 61 2.25 -19.40 1.81
CA HIS A 61 3.58 -18.85 2.05
C HIS A 61 3.80 -17.42 1.49
N ASP A 62 3.04 -17.01 0.49
CA ASP A 62 3.12 -15.68 -0.14
C ASP A 62 1.96 -14.75 0.27
N THR A 63 1.06 -15.21 1.16
CA THR A 63 0.03 -14.35 1.77
C THR A 63 0.60 -13.11 2.47
N PRO A 64 1.72 -13.16 3.21
CA PRO A 64 2.34 -11.93 3.72
C PRO A 64 3.13 -11.23 2.59
N SER A 65 2.42 -10.54 1.69
CA SER A 65 3.01 -9.80 0.57
C SER A 65 2.79 -8.27 0.64
N ALA A 66 3.55 -7.53 -0.16
CA ALA A 66 3.37 -6.09 -0.34
C ALA A 66 2.00 -5.75 -0.97
N GLY A 67 1.37 -6.68 -1.70
CA GLY A 67 0.04 -6.50 -2.31
C GLY A 67 -1.02 -6.09 -1.28
N GLY A 68 -0.97 -6.68 -0.08
CA GLY A 68 -1.88 -6.36 1.02
C GLY A 68 -1.82 -4.90 1.48
N LEU A 69 -0.71 -4.19 1.24
CA LEU A 69 -0.58 -2.79 1.65
C LEU A 69 -1.16 -1.78 0.65
N VAL A 70 -1.43 -2.19 -0.60
CA VAL A 70 -1.81 -1.26 -1.68
C VAL A 70 -3.15 -0.57 -1.43
N THR A 71 -4.11 -1.27 -0.84
CA THR A 71 -5.44 -0.72 -0.52
C THR A 71 -5.49 0.02 0.81
N ILE A 72 -4.42 -0.02 1.61
CA ILE A 72 -4.38 0.58 2.94
C ILE A 72 -4.34 2.10 2.88
N ALA A 73 -3.54 2.69 1.98
CA ALA A 73 -3.37 4.15 1.94
C ALA A 73 -4.69 4.91 1.71
N PRO A 74 -5.55 4.56 0.73
CA PRO A 74 -6.83 5.25 0.57
C PRO A 74 -7.76 5.12 1.78
N LEU A 75 -7.75 3.97 2.47
CA LEU A 75 -8.53 3.76 3.69
C LEU A 75 -8.01 4.65 4.82
N VAL A 76 -6.69 4.70 5.02
CA VAL A 76 -6.04 5.57 6.01
C VAL A 76 -6.37 7.03 5.72
N PHE A 77 -6.23 7.50 4.47
CA PHE A 77 -6.50 8.89 4.12
C PHE A 77 -7.95 9.28 4.39
N SER A 78 -8.91 8.46 3.95
CA SER A 78 -10.34 8.70 4.16
C SER A 78 -10.69 8.88 5.64
N GLU A 79 -10.25 7.94 6.47
CA GLU A 79 -10.58 7.93 7.89
C GLU A 79 -9.75 8.95 8.68
N ARG A 80 -8.49 9.17 8.32
CA ARG A 80 -7.62 10.14 9.01
C ARG A 80 -8.06 11.57 8.76
N LEU A 81 -8.49 11.92 7.55
CA LEU A 81 -9.05 13.24 7.24
C LEU A 81 -10.29 13.57 8.10
N ARG A 82 -10.99 12.55 8.59
CA ARG A 82 -12.15 12.67 9.49
C ARG A 82 -11.77 12.71 10.98
N GLY A 83 -10.48 12.75 11.30
CA GLY A 83 -9.98 12.82 12.67
C GLY A 83 -9.90 11.48 13.40
N THR A 84 -10.03 10.35 12.70
CA THR A 84 -9.88 9.02 13.30
C THR A 84 -8.47 8.86 13.89
N SER A 85 -8.38 8.28 15.10
CA SER A 85 -7.13 8.09 15.83
C SER A 85 -6.29 6.95 15.24
N ILE A 86 -4.97 7.05 15.36
CA ILE A 86 -4.04 6.03 14.84
C ILE A 86 -4.35 4.61 15.38
N PRO A 87 -4.60 4.39 16.68
CA PRO A 87 -4.90 3.04 17.18
C PRO A 87 -6.17 2.44 16.56
N TYR A 88 -7.20 3.27 16.32
CA TYR A 88 -8.42 2.80 15.66
C TYR A 88 -8.17 2.51 14.17
N LEU A 89 -7.42 3.37 13.47
CA LEU A 89 -7.02 3.14 12.08
C LEU A 89 -6.23 1.84 11.92
N GLN A 90 -5.30 1.56 12.83
CA GLN A 90 -4.53 0.31 12.83
C GLN A 90 -5.45 -0.91 12.98
N ALA A 91 -6.39 -0.89 13.93
CA ALA A 91 -7.37 -1.96 14.09
C ALA A 91 -8.22 -2.15 12.82
N LEU A 92 -8.70 -1.06 12.23
CA LEU A 92 -9.49 -1.07 10.99
C LEU A 92 -8.71 -1.62 9.79
N CYS A 93 -7.44 -1.24 9.66
CA CYS A 93 -6.55 -1.73 8.61
C CYS A 93 -6.23 -3.22 8.79
N ARG A 94 -6.05 -3.68 10.04
CA ARG A 94 -5.91 -5.10 10.35
C ARG A 94 -7.15 -5.90 9.96
N GLU A 95 -8.35 -5.39 10.28
CA GLU A 95 -9.62 -5.98 9.84
C GLU A 95 -9.77 -6.01 8.32
N HIS A 96 -9.31 -4.98 7.60
CA HIS A 96 -9.28 -5.01 6.14
C HIS A 96 -8.32 -6.07 5.60
N LEU A 97 -7.12 -6.17 6.18
CA LEU A 97 -6.12 -7.14 5.76
C LEU A 97 -6.60 -8.58 5.95
N THR A 98 -7.27 -8.93 7.04
CA THR A 98 -7.72 -10.32 7.28
C THR A 98 -8.64 -10.86 6.19
N LEU A 99 -9.33 -9.98 5.46
CA LEU A 99 -10.23 -10.36 4.36
C LEU A 99 -9.49 -11.07 3.21
N THR A 100 -8.20 -10.78 3.02
CA THR A 100 -7.41 -11.27 1.88
C THR A 100 -6.02 -11.78 2.27
N HIS A 101 -5.38 -11.14 3.25
CA HIS A 101 -4.04 -11.43 3.76
C HIS A 101 -4.03 -11.67 5.28
N PRO A 102 -4.66 -12.76 5.78
CA PRO A 102 -4.70 -13.07 7.21
C PRO A 102 -3.34 -13.55 7.76
N ASP A 103 -2.43 -12.61 8.01
CA ASP A 103 -1.10 -12.85 8.58
C ASP A 103 -0.70 -11.77 9.61
N GLU A 104 -0.29 -12.21 10.81
CA GLU A 104 0.06 -11.28 11.91
C GLU A 104 1.37 -10.50 11.64
N GLY A 105 2.31 -11.09 10.91
CA GLY A 105 3.55 -10.40 10.54
C GLY A 105 3.28 -9.23 9.60
N LEU A 106 2.43 -9.44 8.59
CA LEU A 106 1.95 -8.38 7.70
C LEU A 106 1.14 -7.33 8.47
N MET A 107 0.29 -7.73 9.42
CA MET A 107 -0.46 -6.78 10.26
C MET A 107 0.46 -5.85 11.05
N GLN A 108 1.56 -6.35 11.61
CA GLN A 108 2.54 -5.51 12.30
C GLN A 108 3.24 -4.53 11.36
N VAL A 109 3.51 -4.93 10.12
CA VAL A 109 4.03 -4.03 9.09
C VAL A 109 2.98 -2.99 8.70
N CYS A 110 1.71 -3.39 8.59
CA CYS A 110 0.60 -2.50 8.32
C CYS A 110 0.44 -1.44 9.42
N ASP A 111 0.56 -1.81 10.70
CA ASP A 111 0.49 -0.86 11.81
C ASP A 111 1.55 0.24 11.68
N ARG A 112 2.78 -0.13 11.28
CA ARG A 112 3.87 0.82 11.03
C ARG A 112 3.59 1.67 9.80
N TYR A 113 3.03 1.08 8.75
CA TYR A 113 2.64 1.81 7.54
C TYR A 113 1.56 2.85 7.84
N VAL A 114 0.54 2.50 8.64
CA VAL A 114 -0.51 3.42 9.09
C VAL A 114 0.09 4.57 9.89
N THR A 115 0.97 4.30 10.86
CA THR A 115 1.66 5.33 11.63
C THR A 115 2.49 6.25 10.73
N LEU A 116 3.23 5.68 9.77
CA LEU A 116 4.04 6.42 8.81
C LEU A 116 3.17 7.34 7.93
N LEU A 117 2.11 6.80 7.33
CA LEU A 117 1.17 7.59 6.52
C LEU A 117 0.56 8.73 7.32
N CYS A 118 0.05 8.46 8.52
CA CYS A 118 -0.54 9.48 9.39
C CYS A 118 0.48 10.55 9.75
N GLY A 119 1.71 10.17 10.12
CA GLY A 119 2.77 11.11 10.46
C GLY A 119 3.19 11.99 9.28
N LEU A 120 3.26 11.44 8.06
CA LEU A 120 3.59 12.20 6.86
C LEU A 120 2.45 13.16 6.46
N MET A 121 1.19 12.78 6.68
CA MET A 121 0.03 13.66 6.44
C MET A 121 0.05 14.94 7.28
N GLU A 122 0.72 14.95 8.44
CA GLU A 122 0.87 16.16 9.28
C GLU A 122 1.81 17.21 8.66
N GLY A 123 2.43 16.93 7.50
CA GLY A 123 3.37 17.82 6.82
C GLY A 123 4.64 18.13 7.64
N PRO A 124 5.33 17.12 8.20
CA PRO A 124 6.53 17.36 8.98
C PRO A 124 7.68 17.91 8.11
N GLY A 125 8.59 18.66 8.73
CA GLY A 125 9.84 19.05 8.08
C GLY A 125 10.78 17.86 7.83
N GLU A 126 11.88 18.11 7.11
CA GLU A 126 12.82 17.09 6.63
C GLU A 126 13.31 16.12 7.72
N ASP A 127 13.66 16.62 8.90
CA ASP A 127 14.14 15.74 9.99
C ASP A 127 13.00 14.89 10.58
N GLY A 128 11.77 15.41 10.58
CA GLY A 128 10.59 14.65 10.97
C GLY A 128 10.26 13.55 9.97
N ILE A 129 10.36 13.83 8.66
CA ILE A 129 10.20 12.83 7.60
C ILE A 129 11.21 11.68 7.79
N LYS A 130 12.50 12.00 7.98
CA LYS A 130 13.54 10.98 8.23
C LYS A 130 13.24 10.13 9.46
N ALA A 131 12.87 10.78 10.57
CA ALA A 131 12.53 10.10 11.82
C ALA A 131 11.36 9.13 11.65
N LEU A 132 10.34 9.51 10.88
CA LEU A 132 9.19 8.65 10.58
C LEU A 132 9.60 7.41 9.76
N PHE A 133 10.44 7.57 8.72
CA PHE A 133 10.94 6.41 7.96
C PHE A 133 11.83 5.49 8.81
N GLU A 134 12.68 6.06 9.67
CA GLU A 134 13.50 5.29 10.61
C GLU A 134 12.65 4.53 11.63
N ASP A 135 11.57 5.14 12.14
CA ASP A 135 10.64 4.49 13.05
C ASP A 135 9.88 3.35 12.35
N ALA A 136 9.41 3.56 11.13
CA ALA A 136 8.72 2.56 10.32
C ALA A 136 9.61 1.34 9.96
N ALA A 137 10.94 1.53 9.94
CA ALA A 137 11.92 0.47 9.74
C ALA A 137 12.11 -0.41 10.99
N LYS A 138 11.81 0.10 12.20
CA LYS A 138 12.01 -0.64 13.45
C LYS A 138 11.22 -1.94 13.42
N GLY A 139 11.88 -3.05 13.75
CA GLY A 139 11.26 -4.37 13.82
C GLY A 139 11.07 -5.07 12.48
N ALA A 140 11.47 -4.48 11.34
CA ALA A 140 11.91 -5.27 10.20
C ALA A 140 13.28 -5.85 10.55
N ARG A 141 13.53 -7.13 10.27
CA ARG A 141 14.67 -7.91 10.80
C ARG A 141 16.02 -7.19 10.61
N GLY A 142 16.46 -6.47 11.64
CA GLY A 142 17.73 -5.72 11.65
C GLY A 142 17.83 -4.55 10.67
N LEU A 143 16.72 -4.00 10.17
CA LEU A 143 16.77 -2.86 9.25
C LEU A 143 17.00 -1.56 10.01
N ASP A 144 18.23 -1.07 9.95
CA ASP A 144 18.55 0.34 10.17
C ASP A 144 18.68 1.00 8.78
N VAL A 145 17.61 1.66 8.33
CA VAL A 145 17.54 2.28 7.00
C VAL A 145 18.59 3.39 6.84
N ALA A 146 18.86 4.15 7.91
CA ALA A 146 19.85 5.22 7.89
C ALA A 146 21.28 4.66 7.78
N ALA A 147 21.60 3.61 8.54
CA ALA A 147 22.88 2.91 8.43
C ALA A 147 23.05 2.24 7.06
N LEU A 148 21.98 1.67 6.51
CA LEU A 148 22.00 1.08 5.17
C LEU A 148 22.34 2.13 4.09
N LEU A 149 21.76 3.33 4.18
CA LEU A 149 22.08 4.42 3.25
C LEU A 149 23.53 4.87 3.35
N LYS A 150 24.09 4.93 4.57
CA LYS A 150 25.51 5.27 4.79
C LYS A 150 26.48 4.28 4.11
N ARG A 151 26.07 3.03 3.91
CA ARG A 151 26.88 2.04 3.17
C ARG A 151 27.00 2.37 1.68
N ASN A 152 26.13 3.23 1.15
CA ASN A 152 26.12 3.70 -0.24
C ASN A 152 26.26 2.58 -1.28
N LEU A 153 25.54 1.48 -1.06
CA LEU A 153 25.54 0.35 -1.98
C LEU A 153 24.71 0.65 -3.24
N PRO A 154 25.08 0.05 -4.39
CA PRO A 154 24.21 0.01 -5.56
C PRO A 154 22.87 -0.66 -5.21
N GLU A 155 21.78 -0.19 -5.82
CA GLU A 155 20.43 -0.65 -5.49
C GLU A 155 20.24 -2.12 -5.78
N ASN A 156 20.86 -2.66 -6.85
CA ASN A 156 20.80 -4.08 -7.17
C ASN A 156 21.58 -4.98 -6.19
N GLN A 157 22.43 -4.41 -5.34
CA GLN A 157 23.01 -5.14 -4.21
C GLN A 157 22.08 -5.12 -3.00
N VAL A 158 21.36 -4.03 -2.79
CA VAL A 158 20.33 -3.96 -1.75
C VAL A 158 19.17 -4.89 -2.12
N VAL A 159 18.65 -4.74 -3.32
CA VAL A 159 17.52 -5.46 -3.92
C VAL A 159 18.09 -6.49 -4.91
N GLY A 160 18.01 -7.77 -4.53
CA GLY A 160 18.57 -8.90 -5.28
C GLY A 160 19.67 -9.66 -4.56
N ARG A 161 20.31 -9.07 -3.53
CA ARG A 161 21.29 -9.80 -2.69
C ARG A 161 20.98 -9.76 -1.19
N MET A 162 20.68 -8.58 -0.65
CA MET A 162 20.31 -8.48 0.78
C MET A 162 18.83 -8.74 1.01
N TYR A 163 17.98 -8.18 0.13
CA TYR A 163 16.55 -8.42 0.10
C TYR A 163 16.14 -8.98 -1.25
N SER A 164 15.10 -9.80 -1.29
CA SER A 164 14.52 -10.28 -2.53
C SER A 164 13.78 -9.17 -3.30
N PRO A 165 13.79 -9.17 -4.65
CA PRO A 165 12.88 -8.34 -5.44
C PRO A 165 11.44 -8.89 -5.47
N ALA A 166 11.16 -10.04 -4.84
CA ALA A 166 9.85 -10.68 -4.78
C ALA A 166 8.88 -9.98 -3.80
N CYS A 167 7.63 -10.45 -3.77
CA CYS A 167 6.53 -9.81 -3.06
C CYS A 167 6.52 -10.00 -1.54
N TYR A 168 7.29 -10.96 -0.99
CA TYR A 168 7.30 -11.25 0.44
C TYR A 168 7.53 -9.98 1.28
N ILE A 169 6.65 -9.72 2.24
CA ILE A 169 6.69 -8.48 3.01
C ILE A 169 7.98 -8.32 3.81
N SER A 170 8.59 -9.42 4.25
CA SER A 170 9.88 -9.45 4.94
C SER A 170 11.01 -8.84 4.13
N ASP A 171 10.93 -8.91 2.80
CA ASP A 171 11.90 -8.35 1.87
C ASP A 171 11.40 -7.01 1.30
N SER A 172 10.14 -6.95 0.88
CA SER A 172 9.58 -5.79 0.20
C SER A 172 9.46 -4.56 1.11
N TRP A 173 9.09 -4.70 2.38
CA TRP A 173 8.96 -3.54 3.28
C TRP A 173 10.31 -2.81 3.50
N PRO A 174 11.42 -3.51 3.79
CA PRO A 174 12.74 -2.89 3.79
C PRO A 174 13.11 -2.16 2.50
N VAL A 175 12.79 -2.76 1.35
CA VAL A 175 13.10 -2.17 0.04
C VAL A 175 12.28 -0.90 -0.21
N VAL A 176 10.99 -0.91 0.11
CA VAL A 176 10.12 0.27 0.03
C VAL A 176 10.69 1.41 0.86
N LEU A 177 11.00 1.16 2.14
CA LEU A 177 11.55 2.18 3.04
C LEU A 177 12.91 2.69 2.55
N TYR A 178 13.79 1.80 2.10
CA TYR A 178 15.10 2.17 1.57
C TYR A 178 14.99 3.08 0.35
N LEU A 179 14.18 2.70 -0.65
CA LEU A 179 14.03 3.47 -1.89
C LEU A 179 13.34 4.81 -1.63
N ALA A 180 12.25 4.81 -0.85
CA ALA A 180 11.55 6.04 -0.48
C ALA A 180 12.47 6.98 0.30
N TYR A 181 13.20 6.50 1.32
CA TYR A 181 14.14 7.33 2.07
C TYR A 181 15.26 7.86 1.16
N LYS A 182 15.92 6.99 0.38
CA LYS A 182 17.06 7.36 -0.47
C LYS A 182 16.70 8.48 -1.46
N TYR A 183 15.54 8.33 -2.09
CA TYR A 183 15.10 9.16 -3.22
C TYR A 183 13.98 10.15 -2.85
N ARG A 184 13.77 10.45 -1.56
CA ARG A 184 12.66 11.32 -1.10
C ARG A 184 12.59 12.70 -1.74
N HIS A 185 13.72 13.24 -2.20
CA HIS A 185 13.78 14.54 -2.89
C HIS A 185 13.52 14.45 -4.40
N ASP A 186 13.44 13.24 -4.95
CA ASP A 186 13.13 12.98 -6.36
C ASP A 186 12.20 11.75 -6.46
N PRO A 187 10.89 11.93 -6.21
CA PRO A 187 9.94 10.82 -6.24
C PRO A 187 9.86 10.15 -7.62
N TRP A 188 10.12 10.88 -8.69
CA TRP A 188 10.15 10.32 -10.03
C TRP A 188 11.33 9.36 -10.21
N LEU A 189 12.52 9.74 -9.73
CA LEU A 189 13.67 8.84 -9.71
C LEU A 189 13.42 7.62 -8.82
N ALA A 190 12.77 7.79 -7.66
CA ALA A 190 12.41 6.68 -6.78
C ALA A 190 11.58 5.61 -7.50
N LEU A 191 10.52 6.06 -8.20
CA LEU A 191 9.63 5.18 -8.96
C LEU A 191 10.37 4.50 -10.11
N ARG A 192 11.15 5.25 -10.90
CA ARG A 192 11.95 4.71 -12.01
C ARG A 192 12.96 3.67 -11.56
N VAL A 193 13.67 3.94 -10.46
CA VAL A 193 14.64 2.99 -9.90
C VAL A 193 13.92 1.73 -9.45
N ASN A 194 12.82 1.85 -8.70
CA ASN A 194 12.00 0.71 -8.31
C ASN A 194 11.53 -0.13 -9.52
N THR A 195 11.06 0.53 -10.59
CA THR A 195 10.65 -0.15 -11.82
C THR A 195 11.80 -0.95 -12.43
N ASN A 196 13.00 -0.36 -12.54
CA ASN A 196 14.18 -1.01 -13.12
C ASN A 196 14.75 -2.16 -12.28
N LEU A 197 14.42 -2.23 -10.99
CA LEU A 197 14.81 -3.34 -10.11
C LEU A 197 13.96 -4.61 -10.35
N GLY A 198 12.83 -4.49 -11.07
CA GLY A 198 11.99 -5.62 -11.46
C GLY A 198 11.35 -6.35 -10.26
N GLY A 199 10.95 -7.61 -10.49
CA GLY A 199 10.20 -8.41 -9.51
C GLY A 199 8.84 -7.78 -9.20
N ASP A 200 8.48 -7.70 -7.93
CA ASP A 200 7.23 -7.10 -7.45
C ASP A 200 7.29 -5.55 -7.43
N ASN A 201 7.70 -4.96 -8.55
CA ASN A 201 7.89 -3.52 -8.65
C ASN A 201 6.57 -2.73 -8.65
N VAL A 202 5.45 -3.33 -9.06
CA VAL A 202 4.15 -2.65 -9.11
C VAL A 202 3.64 -2.37 -7.71
N HIS A 203 3.52 -3.38 -6.84
CA HIS A 203 3.05 -3.17 -5.46
C HIS A 203 4.02 -2.28 -4.67
N ARG A 204 5.33 -2.51 -4.77
CA ARG A 204 6.31 -1.60 -4.14
C ARG A 204 6.19 -0.17 -4.66
N GLY A 205 5.98 -0.01 -5.97
CA GLY A 205 5.82 1.30 -6.62
C GLY A 205 4.59 2.05 -6.13
N MET A 206 3.46 1.34 -5.94
CA MET A 206 2.24 1.91 -5.36
C MET A 206 2.48 2.43 -3.93
N ILE A 207 3.17 1.65 -3.10
CA ILE A 207 3.47 2.03 -1.71
C ILE A 207 4.47 3.20 -1.67
N ILE A 208 5.54 3.15 -2.47
CA ILE A 208 6.53 4.24 -2.60
C ILE A 208 5.84 5.53 -3.08
N GLY A 209 4.98 5.42 -4.10
CA GLY A 209 4.23 6.56 -4.63
C GLY A 209 3.32 7.20 -3.59
N ALA A 210 2.58 6.39 -2.81
CA ALA A 210 1.75 6.90 -1.73
C ALA A 210 2.57 7.62 -0.65
N LEU A 211 3.73 7.09 -0.27
CA LEU A 211 4.60 7.70 0.74
C LEU A 211 5.21 9.02 0.25
N LEU A 212 5.78 9.04 -0.96
CA LEU A 212 6.46 10.22 -1.48
C LEU A 212 5.50 11.30 -1.99
N GLY A 213 4.29 10.91 -2.40
CA GLY A 213 3.23 11.86 -2.75
C GLY A 213 2.75 12.71 -1.56
N LEU A 214 2.90 12.21 -0.33
CA LEU A 214 2.63 13.00 0.89
C LEU A 214 3.72 14.04 1.19
N THR A 215 4.90 13.89 0.60
CA THR A 215 6.05 14.78 0.85
C THR A 215 6.40 15.67 -0.35
N SER A 216 5.79 15.42 -1.51
CA SER A 216 6.08 16.14 -2.76
C SER A 216 4.93 15.98 -3.77
N ASP A 217 4.61 17.06 -4.48
CA ASP A 217 3.64 17.12 -5.57
C ASP A 217 4.27 16.98 -6.97
N ASN A 218 5.61 16.88 -7.06
CA ASN A 218 6.36 16.97 -8.32
C ASN A 218 5.92 15.95 -9.38
N VAL A 219 5.64 14.70 -8.98
CA VAL A 219 5.20 13.65 -9.91
C VAL A 219 3.78 13.88 -10.41
N ALA A 220 2.88 14.33 -9.53
CA ALA A 220 1.49 14.59 -9.88
C ALA A 220 1.41 15.63 -11.02
N ASN A 221 2.21 16.69 -10.93
CA ASN A 221 2.23 17.78 -11.92
C ASN A 221 2.79 17.40 -13.30
N GLN A 222 3.43 16.25 -13.48
CA GLN A 222 4.14 15.90 -14.72
C GLN A 222 3.71 14.58 -15.38
N TRP A 223 3.31 13.60 -14.58
CA TRP A 223 3.10 12.23 -15.07
C TRP A 223 1.71 11.68 -14.81
N PHE A 224 0.95 12.25 -13.87
CA PHE A 224 -0.34 11.71 -13.47
C PHE A 224 -1.35 11.68 -14.64
N ASP A 225 -1.44 12.77 -15.42
CA ASP A 225 -2.34 12.87 -16.58
C ASP A 225 -2.02 11.87 -17.72
N GLN A 226 -0.83 11.25 -17.69
CA GLN A 226 -0.47 10.22 -18.66
C GLN A 226 -0.98 8.82 -18.28
N LEU A 227 -1.56 8.65 -17.08
CA LEU A 227 -2.18 7.39 -16.70
C LEU A 227 -3.46 7.14 -17.52
N VAL A 228 -3.62 5.90 -18.00
CA VAL A 228 -4.78 5.46 -18.81
C VAL A 228 -6.12 5.79 -18.16
N LYS A 229 -6.15 5.82 -16.82
CA LYS A 229 -7.34 6.03 -15.99
C LYS A 229 -7.26 7.27 -15.11
N HIS A 230 -6.42 8.26 -15.46
CA HIS A 230 -6.22 9.46 -14.62
C HIS A 230 -7.54 10.17 -14.28
N GLU A 231 -8.44 10.39 -15.25
CA GLU A 231 -9.74 11.04 -14.99
C GLU A 231 -10.62 10.26 -14.00
N ASP A 232 -10.62 8.92 -14.10
CA ASP A 232 -11.37 8.06 -13.18
C ASP A 232 -10.76 8.12 -11.77
N ILE A 233 -9.43 8.10 -11.68
CA ILE A 233 -8.69 8.20 -10.42
C ILE A 233 -8.92 9.57 -9.76
N ASP A 234 -8.86 10.67 -10.52
CA ASP A 234 -9.10 12.02 -10.01
C ASP A 234 -10.51 12.16 -9.44
N ARG A 235 -11.53 11.68 -10.16
CA ARG A 235 -12.91 11.71 -9.63
C ARG A 235 -13.03 10.90 -8.35
N GLU A 236 -12.35 9.76 -8.25
CA GLU A 236 -12.36 8.94 -7.03
C GLU A 236 -11.63 9.58 -5.87
N ILE A 237 -10.51 10.27 -6.11
CA ILE A 237 -9.78 11.05 -5.10
C ILE A 237 -10.65 12.22 -4.62
N ALA A 238 -11.22 12.99 -5.54
CA ALA A 238 -12.09 14.11 -5.21
C ALA A 238 -13.30 13.66 -4.37
N ALA A 239 -13.99 12.60 -4.80
CA ALA A 239 -15.12 12.05 -4.05
C ALA A 239 -14.72 11.55 -2.65
N LEU A 240 -13.53 10.95 -2.51
CA LEU A 240 -12.99 10.54 -1.22
C LEU A 240 -12.80 11.73 -0.28
N ILE A 241 -12.09 12.77 -0.76
CA ILE A 241 -11.80 13.99 0.01
C ILE A 241 -13.10 14.70 0.39
N ASP A 242 -14.04 14.85 -0.55
CA ASP A 242 -15.34 15.48 -0.29
C ASP A 242 -16.10 14.73 0.79
N SER A 243 -16.15 13.40 0.73
CA SER A 243 -16.82 12.58 1.75
C SER A 243 -16.18 12.67 3.14
N ALA A 244 -14.90 13.03 3.23
CA ALA A 244 -14.19 13.20 4.51
C ALA A 244 -14.43 14.59 5.15
N ASN A 245 -14.94 15.55 4.38
CA ASN A 245 -15.22 16.91 4.84
C ASN A 245 -16.69 17.12 5.29
N VAL A 246 -17.51 16.06 5.27
CA VAL A 246 -18.93 16.04 5.69
C VAL A 246 -19.05 15.47 7.10
#